data_AF-A0A4V2WM09-F1
#
_entry.id   AF-A0A4V2WM09-F1
#
_cell.length_a   1.000
_cell.length_b   1.000
_cell.length_c   1.000
_cell.angle_alpha   90.00
_cell.angle_beta   90.00
_cell.angle_gamma   90.00
#
_symmetry.space_group_name_H-M   'P 1'
#
loop_
_entity.id
_entity.type
_entity.pdbx_description
1 polymer ?
#
loop_
_entity_poly.entity_id
_entity_poly.type
_entity_poly.pdbx_seq_one_letter_code
_entity_poly.pdbx_strand_id
1 'polypeptide(L)'
;MNAYAFIFASSFSIIIAVLLGAFRMHQVARRYIPFLLFLLMGLLNEIASEITGRIWQTNAPNCDIYTLVDSLVLIWMFYEWRLFRKTLAYVLGSMLIVIWVSDTLIWGNLMAFSSRFSVSYALLTVLMSVQYINHLIVTEQRLTLKNPDFLICICLVLFYTASAIVEIFWFFGFDNNPTFVGRVYIIIPVVNLLVNLTYALAVLWIPRKPAFITLS
;
A
#
# COMPACT_ATOMS: atom_id res chain seq x y z
N MET A 1 -12.41 10.61 -23.03
CA MET A 1 -12.45 10.66 -21.55
C MET A 1 -11.25 11.49 -21.11
N ASN A 2 -11.44 12.59 -20.38
CA ASN A 2 -10.31 13.43 -19.95
C ASN A 2 -9.38 12.61 -19.05
N ALA A 3 -8.06 12.65 -19.29
CA ALA A 3 -7.08 11.86 -18.53
C ALA A 3 -7.24 12.04 -17.01
N TYR A 4 -7.57 13.27 -16.58
CA TYR A 4 -7.89 13.58 -15.20
C TYR A 4 -9.08 12.78 -14.64
N ALA A 5 -10.16 12.62 -15.40
CA ALA A 5 -11.33 11.86 -14.95
C ALA A 5 -11.01 10.37 -14.76
N PHE A 6 -10.12 9.81 -15.59
CA PHE A 6 -9.64 8.44 -15.42
C PHE A 6 -8.78 8.27 -14.17
N ILE A 7 -7.84 9.19 -13.94
CA ILE A 7 -7.00 9.20 -12.73
C ILE A 7 -7.88 9.30 -11.49
N PHE A 8 -8.81 10.25 -11.48
CA PHE A 8 -9.75 10.46 -10.38
C PHE A 8 -10.59 9.20 -10.09
N ALA A 9 -11.20 8.61 -11.12
CA ALA A 9 -11.98 7.38 -10.97
C ALA A 9 -11.14 6.20 -10.46
N SER A 10 -9.88 6.11 -10.89
CA SER A 10 -8.95 5.06 -10.47
C SER A 10 -8.56 5.22 -9.00
N SER A 11 -8.24 6.42 -8.55
CA SER A 11 -7.94 6.73 -7.15
C SER A 11 -9.12 6.42 -6.22
N PHE A 12 -10.33 6.86 -6.56
CA PHE A 12 -11.51 6.67 -5.71
C PHE A 12 -12.12 5.26 -5.77
N SER A 13 -11.60 4.36 -6.62
CA SER A 13 -12.03 2.96 -6.65
C SER A 13 -11.77 2.23 -5.33
N ILE A 14 -10.82 2.70 -4.51
CA ILE A 14 -10.55 2.20 -3.16
C ILE A 14 -11.76 2.29 -2.22
N ILE A 15 -12.70 3.23 -2.46
CA ILE A 15 -13.94 3.37 -1.69
C ILE A 15 -14.69 2.05 -1.62
N ILE A 16 -14.72 1.27 -2.70
CA ILE A 16 -15.43 -0.02 -2.74
C ILE A 16 -14.83 -0.98 -1.71
N ALA A 17 -13.51 -1.10 -1.66
CA ALA A 17 -12.82 -1.96 -0.70
C ALA A 17 -13.02 -1.48 0.75
N VAL A 18 -12.97 -0.17 0.98
CA VAL A 18 -13.17 0.43 2.32
C VAL A 18 -14.59 0.22 2.81
N LEU A 19 -15.61 0.47 1.98
CA LEU A 19 -17.02 0.27 2.36
C LEU A 19 -17.30 -1.20 2.69
N LEU A 20 -16.84 -2.13 1.85
CA LEU A 20 -16.96 -3.57 2.12
C LEU A 20 -16.24 -3.97 3.41
N GLY A 21 -15.07 -3.39 3.67
CA GLY A 21 -14.30 -3.60 4.89
C GLY A 21 -15.02 -3.10 6.13
N ALA A 22 -15.60 -1.90 6.05
CA ALA A 22 -16.37 -1.28 7.12
C ALA A 22 -17.61 -2.09 7.49
N PHE A 23 -18.40 -2.54 6.49
CA PHE A 23 -19.57 -3.38 6.74
C PHE A 23 -19.22 -4.72 7.39
N ARG A 24 -18.05 -5.28 7.10
CA ARG A 24 -17.60 -6.56 7.66
C ARG A 24 -16.73 -6.42 8.91
N MET A 25 -16.41 -5.21 9.37
CA MET A 25 -15.42 -4.97 10.44
C MET A 25 -15.73 -5.73 11.74
N HIS A 26 -17.02 -5.91 12.07
CA HIS A 26 -17.42 -6.68 13.25
C HIS A 26 -17.10 -8.19 13.14
N GLN A 27 -17.10 -8.73 11.92
CA GLN A 27 -16.96 -10.15 11.61
C GLN A 27 -15.52 -10.56 11.25
N VAL A 28 -14.65 -9.59 10.97
CA VAL A 28 -13.28 -9.83 10.49
C VAL A 28 -12.35 -10.23 11.64
N ALA A 29 -11.51 -11.25 11.44
CA ALA A 29 -10.51 -11.65 12.42
C ALA A 29 -9.50 -10.54 12.68
N ARG A 30 -9.03 -10.40 13.92
CA ARG A 30 -8.11 -9.33 14.37
C ARG A 30 -6.87 -9.18 13.47
N ARG A 31 -6.41 -10.30 12.91
CA ARG A 31 -5.29 -10.42 11.97
C ARG A 31 -5.40 -9.51 10.73
N TYR A 32 -6.61 -9.19 10.27
CA TYR A 32 -6.83 -8.35 9.08
C TYR A 32 -7.10 -6.88 9.40
N ILE A 33 -7.09 -6.48 10.68
CA ILE A 33 -7.27 -5.08 11.07
C ILE A 33 -6.19 -4.17 10.45
N PRO A 34 -4.89 -4.54 10.43
CA PRO A 34 -3.87 -3.69 9.80
C PRO A 34 -4.14 -3.47 8.31
N PHE A 35 -4.65 -4.49 7.61
CA PHE A 35 -5.01 -4.37 6.20
C PHE A 35 -6.24 -3.47 5.99
N LEU A 36 -7.27 -3.56 6.84
CA LEU A 36 -8.41 -2.65 6.77
C LEU A 36 -7.98 -1.20 7.07
N LEU A 37 -7.06 -1.01 8.02
CA LEU A 37 -6.48 0.29 8.31
C LEU A 37 -5.68 0.83 7.13
N PHE A 38 -4.88 -0.02 6.46
CA PHE A 38 -4.16 0.33 5.23
C PHE A 38 -5.11 0.87 4.15
N LEU A 39 -6.22 0.17 3.89
CA LEU A 39 -7.23 0.64 2.92
C LEU A 39 -7.86 1.99 3.31
N LEU A 40 -8.18 2.16 4.60
CA LEU A 40 -8.76 3.39 5.12
C LEU A 40 -7.78 4.56 5.00
N MET A 41 -6.51 4.34 5.36
CA MET A 41 -5.45 5.34 5.24
C MET A 41 -5.23 5.74 3.78
N GLY A 42 -5.27 4.79 2.84
CA GLY A 42 -5.22 5.08 1.41
C GLY A 42 -6.36 6.01 0.97
N LEU A 43 -7.61 5.73 1.37
CA LEU A 43 -8.75 6.60 1.08
C LEU A 43 -8.60 8.00 1.69
N LEU A 44 -8.17 8.09 2.96
CA LEU A 44 -7.94 9.36 3.62
C LEU A 44 -6.84 10.17 2.93
N ASN A 45 -5.78 9.50 2.45
CA ASN A 45 -4.72 10.15 1.70
C ASN A 45 -5.18 10.69 0.35
N GLU A 46 -6.03 9.98 -0.39
CA GLU A 46 -6.61 10.47 -1.66
C GLU A 46 -7.46 11.72 -1.41
N ILE A 47 -8.30 11.71 -0.37
CA ILE A 47 -9.12 12.87 0.02
C ILE A 47 -8.22 14.05 0.44
N ALA A 48 -7.23 13.80 1.29
CA ALA A 48 -6.30 14.83 1.76
C ALA A 48 -5.44 15.39 0.62
N SER A 49 -5.01 14.54 -0.32
CA SER A 49 -4.24 14.95 -1.50
C SER A 49 -5.05 15.82 -2.45
N GLU A 50 -6.33 15.53 -2.65
CA GLU A 50 -7.23 16.36 -3.47
C GLU A 50 -7.47 17.73 -2.81
N ILE A 51 -7.64 17.75 -1.48
CA ILE A 51 -7.83 19.01 -0.73
C ILE A 51 -6.56 19.85 -0.74
N THR A 52 -5.41 19.26 -0.38
CA THR A 52 -4.12 19.96 -0.33
C THR A 52 -3.65 20.41 -1.71
N GLY A 53 -3.86 19.59 -2.74
CA GLY A 53 -3.57 19.96 -4.12
C GLY A 53 -4.38 21.17 -4.60
N ARG A 54 -5.63 21.33 -4.15
CA ARG A 54 -6.46 22.51 -4.49
C ARG A 54 -6.11 23.76 -3.69
N ILE A 55 -5.76 23.62 -2.41
CA ILE A 55 -5.52 24.77 -1.51
C ILE A 55 -4.07 25.25 -1.60
N TRP A 56 -3.10 24.34 -1.55
CA TRP A 56 -1.67 24.65 -1.45
C TRP A 56 -0.90 24.45 -2.75
N GLN A 57 -1.57 23.99 -3.82
CA GLN A 57 -0.95 23.64 -5.11
C GLN A 57 0.13 22.55 -5.01
N THR A 58 0.27 21.93 -3.85
CA THR A 58 1.17 20.81 -3.58
C THR A 58 0.53 19.87 -2.57
N ASN A 59 0.74 18.58 -2.78
CA ASN A 59 0.35 17.49 -1.89
C ASN A 59 1.58 16.76 -1.32
N ALA A 60 2.81 17.21 -1.63
CA ALA A 60 4.04 16.52 -1.23
C ALA A 60 4.14 16.25 0.29
N PRO A 61 3.88 17.22 1.19
CA PRO A 61 3.96 16.95 2.63
C PRO A 61 2.96 15.89 3.10
N ASN A 62 1.74 15.91 2.54
CA ASN A 62 0.71 14.93 2.86
C ASN A 62 1.11 13.54 2.39
N CYS A 63 1.58 13.41 1.15
CA CYS A 63 2.05 12.15 0.58
C CYS A 63 3.26 11.59 1.34
N ASP A 64 4.22 12.43 1.73
CA ASP A 64 5.42 11.98 2.44
C ASP A 64 5.11 11.49 3.86
N ILE A 65 4.22 12.17 4.58
CA ILE A 65 3.77 11.70 5.90
C ILE A 65 2.94 10.42 5.73
N TYR A 66 2.07 10.36 4.73
CA TYR A 66 1.26 9.19 4.44
C TYR A 66 2.15 7.97 4.16
N THR A 67 3.15 8.07 3.27
CA THR A 67 4.03 6.94 2.92
C THR A 67 4.78 6.40 4.14
N LEU A 68 5.19 7.26 5.08
CA LEU A 68 5.77 6.80 6.35
C LEU A 68 4.76 5.99 7.16
N VAL A 69 3.56 6.53 7.39
CA VAL A 69 2.51 5.83 8.15
C VAL A 69 2.11 4.51 7.47
N ASP A 70 1.94 4.53 6.16
CA ASP A 70 1.61 3.39 5.31
C ASP A 70 2.63 2.26 5.47
N SER A 71 3.92 2.62 5.44
CA SER A 71 5.02 1.66 5.62
C SER A 71 5.01 0.99 7.01
N LEU A 72 4.68 1.73 8.06
CA LEU A 72 4.59 1.20 9.43
C LEU A 72 3.37 0.28 9.59
N VAL A 73 2.24 0.63 8.97
CA VAL A 73 1.03 -0.19 8.95
C VAL A 73 1.29 -1.52 8.24
N LEU A 74 2.06 -1.52 7.14
CA LEU A 74 2.42 -2.75 6.45
C LEU A 74 3.37 -3.64 7.27
N ILE A 75 4.35 -3.05 7.96
CA ILE A 75 5.17 -3.82 8.92
C ILE A 75 4.28 -4.45 10.00
N TRP A 76 3.31 -3.70 10.53
CA TRP A 76 2.36 -4.24 11.50
C TRP A 76 1.51 -5.37 10.91
N MET A 77 1.06 -5.24 9.65
CA MET A 77 0.33 -6.28 8.94
C MET A 77 1.13 -7.58 8.86
N PHE A 78 2.38 -7.52 8.40
CA PHE A 78 3.24 -8.71 8.28
C PHE A 78 3.64 -9.28 9.65
N TYR A 79 3.74 -8.45 10.68
CA TYR A 79 3.93 -8.90 12.06
C TYR A 79 2.74 -9.71 12.58
N GLU A 80 1.50 -9.23 12.40
CA GLU A 80 0.28 -9.96 12.78
C GLU A 80 0.13 -11.26 11.98
N TRP A 81 0.69 -11.30 10.78
CA TRP A 81 0.75 -12.50 9.94
C TRP A 81 1.89 -13.44 10.30
N ARG A 82 2.65 -13.12 11.36
CA ARG A 82 3.74 -13.93 11.91
C ARG A 82 4.88 -14.18 10.91
N LEU A 83 5.06 -13.30 9.93
CA LEU A 83 6.19 -13.39 8.99
C LEU A 83 7.52 -13.26 9.72
N PHE A 84 7.58 -12.41 10.74
CA PHE A 84 8.78 -12.17 11.52
C PHE A 84 8.49 -11.96 13.02
N ARG A 85 9.55 -12.07 13.83
CA ARG A 85 9.50 -11.84 15.28
C ARG A 85 9.31 -10.36 15.59
N LYS A 86 8.79 -10.07 16.79
CA LYS A 86 8.58 -8.71 17.31
C LYS A 86 9.83 -7.83 17.24
N THR A 87 11.01 -8.40 17.49
CA THR A 87 12.29 -7.68 17.42
C THR A 87 12.59 -7.19 16.01
N LEU A 88 12.43 -8.05 15.00
CA LEU A 88 12.66 -7.68 13.61
C LEU A 88 11.65 -6.63 13.14
N ALA A 89 10.39 -6.74 13.57
CA ALA A 89 9.37 -5.73 13.30
C ALA A 89 9.80 -4.32 13.75
N TYR A 90 10.31 -4.22 14.98
CA TYR A 90 10.79 -2.95 15.52
C TYR A 90 12.06 -2.46 14.84
N VAL A 91 12.98 -3.35 14.48
CA VAL A 91 14.21 -2.99 13.74
C VAL A 91 13.87 -2.45 12.35
N LEU A 92 12.97 -3.12 11.61
CA LEU A 92 12.53 -2.64 10.31
C LEU A 92 11.76 -1.33 10.41
N GLY A 93 10.87 -1.20 11.40
CA GLY A 93 10.12 0.04 11.63
C GLY A 93 11.02 1.21 12.00
N SER A 94 12.00 1.00 12.88
CA SER A 94 12.96 2.05 13.23
C SER A 94 13.87 2.41 12.06
N MET A 95 14.32 1.43 11.28
CA MET A 95 15.11 1.65 10.07
C MET A 95 14.35 2.52 9.07
N LEU A 96 13.07 2.25 8.80
CA LEU A 96 12.27 3.07 7.89
C LEU A 96 12.11 4.51 8.39
N ILE A 97 11.88 4.70 9.69
CA ILE A 97 11.80 6.06 10.28
C ILE A 97 13.13 6.79 10.09
N VAL A 98 14.26 6.14 10.32
CA VAL A 98 15.59 6.74 10.13
C VAL A 98 15.83 7.11 8.67
N ILE A 99 15.47 6.22 7.73
CA ILE A 99 15.60 6.49 6.29
C ILE A 99 14.72 7.68 5.90
N TRP A 100 13.46 7.72 6.35
CA TRP A 100 12.55 8.83 6.08
C TRP A 100 13.09 10.15 6.65
N VAL A 101 13.52 10.16 7.91
CA VAL A 101 14.13 11.36 8.54
C VAL A 101 15.35 11.82 7.75
N SER A 102 16.21 10.90 7.30
CA SER A 102 17.39 11.26 6.51
C SER A 102 17.02 11.82 5.13
N ASP A 103 16.00 11.24 4.47
CA ASP A 103 15.58 11.67 3.14
C ASP A 103 14.88 13.03 3.18
N THR A 104 13.92 13.20 4.11
CA THR A 104 13.06 14.39 4.17
C THR A 104 13.71 15.58 4.89
N LEU A 105 14.45 15.35 5.99
CA LEU A 105 14.97 16.44 6.84
C LEU A 105 16.45 16.77 6.59
N ILE A 106 17.29 15.81 6.18
CA ILE A 106 18.72 16.04 6.00
C ILE A 106 19.05 16.38 4.54
N TRP A 107 18.53 15.59 3.60
CA TRP A 107 18.89 15.71 2.19
C TRP A 107 17.82 16.35 1.31
N GLY A 108 16.57 16.37 1.76
CA GLY A 108 15.41 16.82 1.01
C GLY A 108 14.79 18.09 1.56
N ASN A 109 13.58 18.38 1.09
CA ASN A 109 12.71 19.44 1.59
C ASN A 109 11.33 18.83 1.79
N LEU A 110 10.64 19.20 2.88
CA LEU A 110 9.25 18.79 3.17
C LEU A 110 8.26 19.11 2.04
N MET A 111 8.60 20.07 1.17
CA MET A 111 7.78 20.47 0.03
C MET A 111 8.07 19.67 -1.25
N ALA A 112 9.03 18.75 -1.22
CA ALA A 112 9.39 17.86 -2.34
C ALA A 112 9.15 16.40 -1.94
N PHE A 113 8.83 15.55 -2.91
CA PHE A 113 8.59 14.13 -2.66
C PHE A 113 9.86 13.40 -2.23
N SER A 114 9.74 12.56 -1.21
CA SER A 114 10.84 11.74 -0.67
C SER A 114 11.05 10.46 -1.50
N SER A 115 11.56 10.62 -2.73
CA SER A 115 11.72 9.53 -3.70
C SER A 115 12.59 8.37 -3.21
N ARG A 116 13.66 8.63 -2.46
CA ARG A 116 14.59 7.58 -2.00
C ARG A 116 13.94 6.72 -0.93
N PHE A 117 13.19 7.34 -0.02
CA PHE A 117 12.37 6.62 0.95
C PHE A 117 11.33 5.75 0.23
N SER A 118 10.58 6.32 -0.72
CA SER A 118 9.55 5.60 -1.49
C SER A 118 10.09 4.34 -2.18
N VAL A 119 11.24 4.42 -2.86
CA VAL A 119 11.88 3.26 -3.49
C VAL A 119 12.30 2.22 -2.45
N SER A 120 12.93 2.65 -1.36
CA SER A 120 13.44 1.74 -0.31
C SER A 120 12.31 0.98 0.37
N TYR A 121 11.24 1.68 0.70
CA TYR A 121 10.03 1.13 1.28
C TYR A 121 9.29 0.20 0.30
N ALA A 122 9.15 0.59 -0.97
CA ALA A 122 8.54 -0.26 -2.00
C ALA A 122 9.29 -1.59 -2.14
N LEU A 123 10.63 -1.55 -2.18
CA LEU A 123 11.47 -2.75 -2.21
C LEU A 123 11.22 -3.65 -0.99
N LEU A 124 11.24 -3.07 0.21
CA LEU A 124 11.01 -3.81 1.44
C LEU A 124 9.64 -4.50 1.45
N THR A 125 8.59 -3.79 1.01
CA THR A 125 7.24 -4.34 0.93
C THR A 125 7.15 -5.48 -0.09
N VAL A 126 7.77 -5.34 -1.26
CA VAL A 126 7.83 -6.42 -2.26
C VAL A 126 8.53 -7.65 -1.68
N LEU A 127 9.67 -7.48 -1.01
CA LEU A 127 10.40 -8.59 -0.39
C LEU A 127 9.58 -9.29 0.70
N MET A 128 8.91 -8.54 1.57
CA MET A 128 8.03 -9.11 2.61
C MET A 128 6.85 -9.86 1.99
N SER A 129 6.19 -9.30 0.98
CA SER A 129 5.08 -9.95 0.28
C SER A 129 5.50 -11.25 -0.40
N VAL A 130 6.64 -11.25 -1.11
CA VAL A 130 7.16 -12.46 -1.79
C VAL A 130 7.53 -13.53 -0.76
N GLN A 131 8.21 -13.15 0.33
CA GLN A 131 8.55 -14.09 1.39
C GLN A 131 7.31 -14.70 2.04
N TYR A 132 6.26 -13.88 2.26
CA TYR A 132 5.01 -14.36 2.82
C TYR A 132 4.25 -15.27 1.84
N ILE A 133 4.23 -14.95 0.55
CA ILE A 133 3.67 -15.84 -0.49
C ILE A 133 4.40 -17.19 -0.47
N ASN A 134 5.73 -17.20 -0.41
CA ASN A 134 6.52 -18.44 -0.33
C ASN A 134 6.15 -19.26 0.91
N HIS A 135 6.02 -18.61 2.07
CA HIS A 135 5.56 -19.25 3.30
C HIS A 135 4.15 -19.85 3.13
N LEU A 136 3.23 -19.12 2.49
CA LEU A 136 1.87 -19.56 2.25
C LEU A 136 1.81 -20.78 1.31
N ILE A 137 2.62 -20.80 0.26
CA ILE A 137 2.75 -21.93 -0.68
C ILE A 137 3.24 -23.19 0.04
N VAL A 138 4.19 -23.05 0.97
CA VAL A 138 4.75 -24.18 1.72
C VAL A 138 3.77 -24.69 2.79
N THR A 139 3.02 -23.79 3.42
CA THR A 139 2.14 -24.14 4.55
C THR A 139 0.79 -24.67 4.09
N GLU A 140 0.22 -24.11 3.03
CA GLU A 140 -1.11 -24.47 2.52
C GLU A 140 -1.01 -25.55 1.45
N GLN A 141 -1.66 -26.71 1.67
CA GLN A 141 -1.65 -27.82 0.69
C GLN A 141 -2.29 -27.46 -0.65
N ARG A 142 -3.19 -26.46 -0.68
CA ARG A 142 -3.81 -25.94 -1.91
C ARG A 142 -3.97 -24.43 -1.83
N LEU A 143 -2.99 -23.72 -2.38
CA LEU A 143 -3.12 -22.29 -2.60
C LEU A 143 -4.25 -22.05 -3.62
N THR A 144 -5.29 -21.35 -3.20
CA THR A 144 -6.39 -20.96 -4.09
C THR A 144 -6.37 -19.46 -4.30
N LEU A 145 -6.84 -19.00 -5.46
CA LEU A 145 -7.11 -17.58 -5.71
C LEU A 145 -8.19 -16.99 -4.80
N LYS A 146 -8.81 -17.81 -3.93
CA LYS A 146 -9.75 -17.38 -2.90
C LYS A 146 -9.08 -17.10 -1.56
N ASN A 147 -7.78 -17.38 -1.41
CA ASN A 147 -7.06 -17.04 -0.18
C ASN A 147 -6.82 -15.52 -0.15
N PRO A 148 -7.43 -14.78 0.81
CA PRO A 148 -7.31 -13.33 0.87
C PRO A 148 -5.86 -12.87 1.12
N ASP A 149 -5.07 -13.59 1.92
CA ASP A 149 -3.69 -13.22 2.20
C ASP A 149 -2.85 -13.24 0.91
N PHE A 150 -3.08 -14.24 0.05
CA PHE A 150 -2.39 -14.38 -1.23
C PHE A 150 -2.70 -13.22 -2.17
N LEU A 151 -3.98 -12.85 -2.30
CA LEU A 151 -4.40 -11.74 -3.15
C LEU A 151 -3.83 -10.43 -2.67
N ILE A 152 -3.88 -10.18 -1.36
CA ILE A 152 -3.32 -8.96 -0.77
C ILE A 152 -1.83 -8.87 -1.09
N CYS A 153 -1.07 -9.95 -0.91
CA CYS A 153 0.37 -9.95 -1.22
C CYS A 153 0.66 -9.73 -2.70
N ILE A 154 -0.11 -10.34 -3.62
CA ILE A 154 0.06 -10.09 -5.06
C ILE A 154 -0.20 -8.62 -5.39
N CYS A 155 -1.26 -8.04 -4.83
CA CYS A 155 -1.58 -6.64 -5.04
C CYS A 155 -0.47 -5.71 -4.54
N LEU A 156 0.08 -5.99 -3.36
CA LEU A 156 1.23 -5.27 -2.83
C LEU A 156 2.44 -5.40 -3.75
N VAL A 157 2.78 -6.61 -4.21
CA VAL A 157 3.89 -6.83 -5.16
C VAL A 157 3.68 -6.01 -6.43
N LEU A 158 2.49 -6.10 -7.04
CA LEU A 158 2.18 -5.42 -8.29
C LEU A 158 2.25 -3.89 -8.13
N PHE A 159 1.61 -3.35 -7.09
CA PHE A 159 1.56 -1.91 -6.84
C PHE A 159 2.93 -1.32 -6.52
N TYR A 160 3.66 -1.89 -5.55
CA TYR A 160 4.95 -1.34 -5.14
C TYR A 160 6.04 -1.57 -6.18
N THR A 161 5.97 -2.62 -7.00
CA THR A 161 6.88 -2.77 -8.15
C THR A 161 6.63 -1.67 -9.19
N ALA A 162 5.36 -1.41 -9.54
CA ALA A 162 5.02 -0.33 -10.46
C ALA A 162 5.42 1.04 -9.91
N SER A 163 5.16 1.30 -8.62
CA SER A 163 5.55 2.52 -7.92
C SER A 163 7.07 2.71 -7.93
N ALA A 164 7.86 1.68 -7.59
CA ALA A 164 9.31 1.76 -7.61
C ALA A 164 9.86 2.06 -9.01
N ILE A 165 9.30 1.43 -10.06
CA ILE A 165 9.70 1.70 -11.45
C ILE A 165 9.44 3.17 -11.78
N VAL A 166 8.25 3.68 -11.49
CA VAL A 166 7.88 5.08 -11.79
C VAL A 166 8.75 6.05 -11.02
N GLU A 167 9.07 5.77 -9.76
CA GLU A 167 9.92 6.61 -8.93
C GLU A 167 11.38 6.65 -9.40
N ILE A 168 11.91 5.50 -9.85
CA ILE A 168 13.23 5.43 -10.49
C ILE A 168 13.23 6.26 -11.78
N PHE A 169 12.20 6.14 -12.62
CA PHE A 169 12.08 6.98 -13.82
C PHE A 169 11.88 8.46 -13.48
N TRP A 170 11.24 8.80 -12.37
CA TRP A 170 11.13 10.18 -11.92
C TRP A 170 12.48 10.74 -11.48
N PHE A 171 13.26 9.96 -10.75
CA PHE A 171 14.57 10.36 -10.23
C PHE A 171 15.67 10.42 -11.31
N PHE A 172 15.69 9.45 -12.23
CA PHE A 172 16.73 9.34 -13.27
C PHE A 172 16.29 9.84 -14.65
N GLY A 173 14.99 9.97 -14.92
CA GLY A 173 14.43 10.35 -16.22
C GLY A 173 14.54 11.84 -16.56
N PHE A 174 15.54 12.52 -15.98
CA PHE A 174 15.96 13.90 -16.19
C PHE A 174 15.56 14.46 -17.58
N ASP A 175 14.82 15.58 -17.54
CA ASP A 175 14.68 16.70 -18.50
C ASP A 175 14.41 16.44 -20.00
N ASN A 176 14.46 15.19 -20.47
CA ASN A 176 14.62 14.93 -21.89
C ASN A 176 13.30 14.79 -22.66
N ASN A 177 12.18 14.46 -21.99
CA ASN A 177 10.87 14.41 -22.67
C ASN A 177 9.64 14.38 -21.72
N PRO A 178 8.88 15.49 -21.56
CA PRO A 178 7.68 15.52 -20.72
C PRO A 178 6.58 14.56 -21.18
N THR A 179 6.52 14.22 -22.48
CA THR A 179 5.55 13.25 -23.00
C THR A 179 5.86 11.82 -22.58
N PHE A 180 7.14 11.49 -22.39
CA PHE A 180 7.56 10.18 -21.90
C PHE A 180 7.19 10.01 -20.42
N VAL A 181 7.51 11.02 -19.59
CA VAL A 181 7.17 11.04 -18.17
C VAL A 181 5.66 10.87 -17.96
N GLY A 182 4.84 11.61 -18.73
CA GLY A 182 3.38 11.48 -18.65
C GLY A 182 2.86 10.08 -18.99
N ARG A 183 3.48 9.38 -19.95
CA ARG A 183 3.10 8.00 -20.32
C ARG A 183 3.49 6.98 -19.27
N VAL A 184 4.66 7.14 -18.66
CA VAL A 184 5.11 6.28 -17.54
C VAL A 184 4.19 6.47 -16.34
N TYR A 185 3.77 7.71 -16.06
CA TYR A 185 2.87 8.00 -14.96
C TYR A 185 1.47 7.38 -15.09
N ILE A 186 0.97 7.18 -16.33
CA ILE A 186 -0.33 6.51 -16.58
C ILE A 186 -0.35 5.06 -16.08
N ILE A 187 0.81 4.41 -15.91
CA ILE A 187 0.90 3.05 -15.36
C ILE A 187 0.29 3.00 -13.95
N ILE A 188 0.51 4.02 -13.12
CA ILE A 188 0.06 4.03 -11.72
C ILE A 188 -1.46 3.99 -11.61
N PRO A 189 -2.25 4.89 -12.26
CA PRO A 189 -3.71 4.82 -12.23
C PRO A 189 -4.28 3.47 -12.67
N VAL A 190 -3.72 2.87 -13.74
CA VAL A 190 -4.19 1.56 -14.24
C VAL A 190 -3.94 0.45 -13.21
N VAL A 191 -2.73 0.41 -12.64
CA VAL A 191 -2.37 -0.56 -11.60
C VAL A 191 -3.21 -0.32 -10.34
N ASN A 192 -3.42 0.93 -9.94
CA ASN A 192 -4.22 1.31 -8.78
C ASN A 192 -5.66 0.82 -8.90
N LEU A 193 -6.29 1.01 -10.07
CA LEU A 193 -7.64 0.50 -10.33
C LEU A 193 -7.71 -1.03 -10.18
N LEU A 194 -6.78 -1.76 -10.81
CA LEU A 194 -6.74 -3.23 -10.72
C LEU A 194 -6.52 -3.73 -9.29
N VAL A 195 -5.61 -3.07 -8.57
CA VAL A 195 -5.27 -3.39 -7.18
C VAL A 195 -6.44 -3.13 -6.25
N ASN A 196 -7.12 -1.99 -6.37
CA ASN A 196 -8.27 -1.64 -5.53
C ASN A 196 -9.46 -2.59 -5.73
N LEU A 197 -9.74 -2.98 -6.98
CA LEU A 197 -10.77 -3.98 -7.27
C LEU A 197 -10.41 -5.35 -6.69
N THR A 198 -9.13 -5.73 -6.77
CA THR A 198 -8.66 -7.00 -6.20
C THR A 198 -8.66 -6.97 -4.66
N TYR A 199 -8.35 -5.84 -4.04
CA TYR A 199 -8.53 -5.64 -2.60
C TYR A 199 -9.99 -5.75 -2.18
N ALA A 200 -10.94 -5.20 -2.96
CA ALA A 200 -12.36 -5.39 -2.70
C ALA A 200 -12.76 -6.87 -2.74
N LEU A 201 -12.24 -7.65 -3.70
CA LEU A 201 -12.43 -9.11 -3.75
C LEU A 201 -11.79 -9.81 -2.55
N ALA A 202 -10.57 -9.42 -2.17
CA ALA A 202 -9.89 -9.98 -1.00
C ALA A 202 -10.72 -9.76 0.27
N VAL A 203 -11.26 -8.55 0.48
CA VAL A 203 -12.16 -8.23 1.60
C VAL A 203 -13.41 -9.11 1.61
N LEU A 204 -13.98 -9.44 0.45
CA LEU A 204 -15.12 -10.36 0.34
C LEU A 204 -14.76 -11.81 0.71
N TRP A 205 -13.52 -12.21 0.50
CA TRP A 205 -13.04 -13.56 0.83
C TRP A 205 -12.39 -13.69 2.22
N ILE A 206 -12.27 -12.60 2.99
CA ILE A 206 -11.85 -12.69 4.39
C ILE A 206 -12.82 -13.59 5.18
N PRO A 207 -12.32 -14.63 5.86
CA PRO A 207 -13.16 -15.52 6.66
C PRO A 207 -13.73 -14.77 7.88
N ARG A 208 -14.96 -15.14 8.27
CA ARG A 208 -15.57 -14.64 9.50
C ARG A 208 -14.84 -15.23 10.72
N LYS A 209 -14.83 -14.49 11.83
CA LYS A 209 -14.34 -14.99 13.13
C LYS A 209 -14.95 -16.37 13.41
N PRO A 210 -14.14 -17.38 13.79
CA PRO A 210 -14.69 -18.66 14.22
C PRO A 210 -15.59 -18.40 15.43
N ALA A 211 -16.86 -18.81 15.35
CA ALA A 211 -17.72 -18.84 16.52
C ALA A 211 -17.07 -19.81 17.52
N PHE A 212 -16.74 -19.33 18.73
CA PHE A 212 -16.21 -20.18 19.77
C PHE A 212 -17.19 -21.34 19.99
N ILE A 213 -16.79 -22.55 19.58
CA ILE A 213 -17.45 -23.76 20.05
C ILE A 213 -17.00 -23.91 21.50
N THR A 214 -17.83 -23.44 22.42
CA THR A 214 -17.71 -23.78 23.84
C THR A 214 -18.01 -25.27 23.96
N LEU A 215 -16.98 -26.11 23.87
CA LEU A 215 -17.05 -27.45 24.44
C LEU A 215 -16.83 -27.29 25.95
N SER A 216 -17.92 -27.04 26.67
CA SER A 216 -18.02 -27.25 28.12
C SER A 216 -18.76 -28.56 28.37
#